data_AF-A0A1H2QP63-F1
#
_entry.id   AF-A0A1H2QP63-F1
#
_cell.length_a   1.000
_cell.length_b   1.000
_cell.length_c   1.000
_cell.angle_alpha   90.00
_cell.angle_beta   90.00
_cell.angle_gamma   90.00
#
_symmetry.space_group_name_H-M   'P 1'
#
loop_
_entity.id
_entity.type
_entity.pdbx_description
1 polymer ?
#
loop_
_entity_poly.entity_id
_entity_poly.type
_entity_poly.pdbx_seq_one_letter_code
_entity_poly.pdbx_strand_id
1 'polypeptide(L)' 'MNKTRVIGLLIMIAGITIHSTLENDFTDFITGLLIAAGMIILISGKTIFNKKNKKSIT' A
#
# COMPACT_ATOMS: atom_id res chain seq x y z
N MET A 1 15.36 7.79 0.79
CA MET A 1 13.94 7.61 1.19
C MET A 1 13.79 6.24 1.84
N ASN A 2 13.03 6.12 2.95
CA ASN A 2 12.82 4.84 3.63
C ASN A 2 12.24 3.79 2.66
N LYS A 3 12.76 2.56 2.71
CA LYS A 3 12.32 1.44 1.86
C LYS A 3 10.80 1.21 1.91
N THR A 4 10.18 1.43 3.06
CA THR A 4 8.72 1.32 3.25
C THR A 4 7.92 2.32 2.41
N ARG A 5 8.42 3.54 2.24
CA ARG A 5 7.75 4.55 1.39
C ARG A 5 7.81 4.17 -0.09
N VAL A 6 8.88 3.51 -0.53
CA VAL A 6 9.03 3.01 -1.90
C VAL A 6 8.05 1.86 -2.18
N ILE A 7 7.83 0.97 -1.21
CA ILE A 7 6.86 -0.13 -1.31
C ILE A 7 5.43 0.42 -1.41
N GLY A 8 5.07 1.40 -0.59
CA GLY A 8 3.75 2.06 -0.68
C GLY A 8 3.51 2.73 -2.04
N LEU A 9 4.54 3.35 -2.60
CA LEU A 9 4.48 3.96 -3.93
C LEU A 9 4.28 2.91 -5.04
N LEU A 10 4.98 1.78 -4.97
CA LEU A 10 4.84 0.68 -5.93
C LEU A 10 3.43 0.08 -5.93
N ILE A 11 2.85 -0.12 -4.74
CA ILE A 11 1.47 -0.62 -4.59
C ILE A 11 0.46 0.36 -5.19
N MET A 12 0.66 1.67 -4.99
CA MET A 12 -0.20 2.71 -5.54
C MET A 12 -0.16 2.71 -7.08
N ILE A 13 1.04 2.64 -7.68
CA ILE A 13 1.21 2.58 -9.14
C ILE A 13 0.54 1.33 -9.71
N ALA A 14 0.71 0.17 -9.06
CA ALA A 14 0.08 -1.07 -9.49
C ALA A 14 -1.45 -0.99 -9.46
N GLY A 15 -2.03 -0.41 -8.40
CA GLY A 15 -3.48 -0.23 -8.28
C GLY A 15 -4.07 0.68 -9.36
N ILE A 16 -3.39 1.79 -9.67
CA ILE A 16 -3.81 2.69 -10.76
C ILE A 16 -3.72 2.00 -12.12
N THR A 17 -2.64 1.24 -12.35
CA THR A 17 -2.42 0.54 -13.62
C THR A 17 -3.52 -0.51 -13.86
N ILE A 18 -3.87 -1.29 -12.84
CA ILE A 18 -4.90 -2.33 -12.93
C ILE A 18 -6.28 -1.72 -13.15
N HIS A 19 -6.62 -0.63 -12.46
CA HIS A 19 -7.88 0.09 -12.68
C HIS A 19 -8.00 0.61 -14.12
N SER A 20 -6.90 1.08 -14.69
CA SER A 20 -6.88 1.63 -16.05
C SER A 20 -6.95 0.56 -17.14
N THR A 21 -6.65 -0.71 -16.85
CA THR A 21 -6.62 -1.79 -17.86
C THR A 21 -7.77 -2.78 -17.75
N LEU A 22 -8.36 -2.94 -16.57
CA LEU A 22 -9.45 -3.88 -16.30
C LEU A 22 -10.69 -3.10 -15.86
N GLU A 23 -11.47 -2.67 -16.84
CA GLU A 23 -12.77 -2.02 -16.65
C GLU A 23 -13.80 -3.08 -16.23
N ASN A 24 -13.97 -3.24 -14.92
CA ASN A 24 -14.93 -4.16 -14.31
C ASN A 24 -15.38 -3.59 -12.96
N ASP A 25 -16.68 -3.63 -12.67
CA ASP A 25 -17.27 -3.04 -11.47
C ASP A 25 -16.63 -3.55 -10.16
N PHE A 26 -16.21 -4.83 -10.15
CA PHE A 26 -15.50 -5.41 -9.01
C PHE A 26 -14.06 -4.91 -8.89
N THR A 27 -13.39 -4.69 -10.02
CA THR A 27 -12.02 -4.19 -10.05
C THR A 27 -11.96 -2.75 -9.54
N ASP A 28 -12.94 -1.91 -9.87
CA ASP A 28 -13.01 -0.52 -9.42
C ASP A 28 -13.10 -0.38 -7.89
N PHE A 29 -13.83 -1.29 -7.24
CA PHE A 29 -13.89 -1.34 -5.78
C PHE A 29 -12.53 -1.79 -5.19
N ILE A 30 -11.93 -2.84 -5.75
CA ILE A 30 -10.64 -3.38 -5.28
C ILE A 30 -9.51 -2.37 -5.49
N THR A 31 -9.46 -1.69 -6.63
CA THR A 31 -8.42 -0.71 -6.96
C THR A 31 -8.57 0.55 -6.11
N GLY A 32 -9.79 1.01 -5.85
CA GLY A 32 -10.07 2.08 -4.90
C GLY A 32 -9.58 1.76 -3.48
N LEU A 33 -9.84 0.54 -2.99
CA LEU A 33 -9.33 0.05 -1.71
C LEU A 33 -7.79 -0.02 -1.69
N LEU A 34 -7.17 -0.47 -2.80
CA LEU A 34 -5.73 -0.63 -2.93
C LEU A 34 -5.00 0.73 -2.96
N ILE A 35 -5.59 1.74 -3.62
CA ILE A 35 -5.12 3.12 -3.62
C ILE A 35 -5.21 3.73 -2.21
N ALA A 36 -6.34 3.54 -1.51
CA ALA A 36 -6.52 4.00 -0.14
C ALA A 36 -5.48 3.35 0.82
N ALA A 37 -5.25 2.04 0.68
CA ALA A 37 -4.21 1.33 1.43
C ALA A 37 -2.79 1.86 1.12
N GLY A 38 -2.48 2.12 -0.15
CA GLY A 38 -1.22 2.72 -0.57
C GLY A 38 -0.97 4.09 0.06
N MET A 39 -2.00 4.95 0.11
CA MET A 39 -1.97 6.24 0.79
C MET A 39 -1.72 6.11 2.29
N ILE A 40 -2.44 5.21 2.97
CA ILE A 40 -2.24 4.96 4.41
C ILE A 40 -0.81 4.50 4.69
N ILE A 41 -0.23 3.66 3.83
CA ILE A 41 1.16 3.17 3.97
C ILE A 41 2.18 4.29 3.70
N LEU A 42 1.93 5.17 2.73
CA LEU A 42 2.79 6.32 2.46
C LEU A 42 2.81 7.31 3.63
N ILE A 43 1.65 7.59 4.22
CA ILE A 43 1.47 8.46 5.38
C ILE A 43 2.03 7.80 6.65
N SER A 44 1.72 6.51 6.87
CA SER A 44 2.07 5.77 8.09
C SER A 44 3.42 5.04 8.05
N GLY A 45 4.15 5.12 6.93
CA GLY A 45 5.27 4.24 6.56
C GLY A 45 6.48 4.17 7.49
N LYS A 46 6.50 4.95 8.58
CA LYS A 46 7.49 4.82 9.66
C LYS A 46 6.91 4.22 10.95
N THR A 47 5.64 4.44 11.25
CA THR A 47 5.01 4.07 12.53
C THR A 47 4.58 2.60 12.56
N ILE A 48 4.08 2.05 11.45
CA ILE A 48 3.52 0.69 11.43
C ILE A 48 4.59 -0.37 11.19
N PHE A 49 5.50 -0.14 10.23
CA PHE A 49 6.50 -1.13 9.82
C PHE A 49 7.63 -1.32 10.83
N ASN A 50 7.95 -0.31 11.64
CA ASN A 50 8.99 -0.43 12.68
C ASN A 50 8.51 -1.23 13.90
N LYS A 51 7.22 -1.56 14.00
CA LYS A 51 6.66 -2.29 15.15
C LYS A 51 6.90 -3.82 15.08
N LYS A 52 7.36 -4.36 13.94
CA LYS A 52 7.61 -5.81 13.80
C LYS A 52 8.94 -6.30 14.39
N ASN A 53 9.86 -5.43 14.81
CA ASN A 53 11.17 -5.83 15.38
C ASN A 53 11.26 -5.78 16.92
N LYS A 54 10.15 -5.81 17.65
CA LYS A 54 10.16 -5.75 19.12
C LYS A 54 9.24 -6.76 19.80
N LYS A 55 9.14 -7.98 19.25
CA LYS A 55 8.44 -9.10 19.91
C LYS A 55 9.12 -10.43 19.62
N SER A 56 10.41 -10.54 19.97
CA SER A 56 11.11 -11.82 20.01
C SER A 56 12.27 -11.78 21.01
N ILE A 57 12.05 -11.22 22.21
CA ILE A 57 12.87 -11.51 23.40
C ILE A 57 12.00 -11.29 24.63
N THR A 58 11.31 -12.35 25.07
CA THR A 58 10.93 -12.62 26.47
C THR A 58 10.66 -14.10 26.56
#